data_AF-A0A1G1XPI4-F1
#
_entry.id   AF-A0A1G1XPI4-F1
#
_cell.length_a   1.000
_cell.length_b   1.000
_cell.length_c   1.000
_cell.angle_alpha   90.00
_cell.angle_beta   90.00
_cell.angle_gamma   90.00
#
_symmetry.space_group_name_H-M   'P 1'
#
loop_
_entity.id
_entity.type
_entity.pdbx_description
1 polymer ?
#
loop_
_entity_poly.entity_id
_entity_poly.type
_entity_poly.pdbx_seq_one_letter_code
_entity_poly.pdbx_strand_id
1 'polypeptide(L)' 'MVRSGGSVGANYIEADEALSKKDFILRIKICRKEIKESRFWLELSEPNEEFKAEKEELINEATQLMKIFGSILEKSK' A
#
# COMPACT_ATOMS: atom_id res chain seq x y z
N MET A 1 3.48 6.31 -10.10
CA MET A 1 2.42 6.38 -9.07
C MET A 1 1.09 5.78 -9.52
N VAL A 2 0.54 6.14 -10.69
CA VAL A 2 -0.75 5.56 -11.17
C VAL A 2 -0.75 4.02 -11.23
N ARG A 3 0.38 3.38 -11.55
CA ARG A 3 0.51 1.91 -11.51
C ARG A 3 0.49 1.30 -10.11
N SER A 4 1.01 1.99 -9.10
CA SER A 4 1.19 1.42 -7.76
C SER A 4 -0.06 1.57 -6.87
N GLY A 5 -0.90 2.60 -7.10
CA GLY A 5 -2.23 2.66 -6.49
C GLY A 5 -3.17 1.57 -7.02
N GLY A 6 -3.16 1.33 -8.34
CA GLY A 6 -3.98 0.29 -8.97
C GLY A 6 -3.56 -1.14 -8.62
N SER A 7 -2.26 -1.41 -8.48
CA SER A 7 -1.75 -2.75 -8.16
C SER A 7 -2.05 -3.17 -6.71
N VAL A 8 -2.07 -2.22 -5.76
CA VAL A 8 -2.45 -2.50 -4.36
C VAL A 8 -3.92 -2.92 -4.26
N GLY A 9 -4.80 -2.23 -4.98
CA GLY A 9 -6.23 -2.58 -5.05
C GLY A 9 -6.46 -3.94 -5.69
N ALA A 10 -5.79 -4.22 -6.82
CA ALA A 10 -5.88 -5.52 -7.49
C ALA A 10 -5.41 -6.68 -6.59
N ASN A 11 -4.26 -6.53 -5.92
CA ASN A 11 -3.77 -7.56 -4.99
C ASN A 11 -4.67 -7.74 -3.77
N TYR A 12 -5.38 -6.69 -3.32
CA TYR A 12 -6.35 -6.81 -2.23
C TYR A 12 -7.61 -7.57 -2.66
N ILE A 13 -8.13 -7.31 -3.87
CA ILE A 13 -9.24 -8.08 -4.45
C ILE A 13 -8.85 -9.56 -4.57
N GLU A 14 -7.66 -9.85 -5.09
CA GLU A 14 -7.14 -11.22 -5.17
C GLU A 14 -6.91 -11.85 -3.78
N ALA A 15 -6.61 -11.04 -2.77
CA ALA A 15 -6.53 -11.54 -1.39
C ALA A 15 -7.92 -11.97 -0.90
N ASP A 16 -8.98 -11.21 -1.18
CA ASP A 16 -10.34 -11.56 -0.78
C ASP A 16 -10.82 -12.87 -1.43
N GLU A 17 -10.38 -13.14 -2.66
CA GLU A 17 -10.63 -14.39 -3.40
C GLU A 17 -9.59 -15.50 -3.12
N ALA A 18 -8.75 -15.35 -2.09
CA ALA A 18 -7.62 -16.25 -1.87
C ALA A 18 -8.04 -17.71 -1.63
N LEU A 19 -7.34 -18.64 -2.29
CA LEU A 19 -7.61 -20.08 -2.22
C LEU A 19 -7.18 -20.72 -0.90
N SER A 20 -6.38 -20.01 -0.09
CA SER A 20 -5.95 -20.47 1.24
C SER A 20 -5.50 -19.32 2.13
N LYS A 21 -5.45 -19.55 3.45
CA LYS A 21 -4.89 -18.59 4.43
C LYS A 21 -3.44 -18.20 4.10
N LYS A 22 -2.63 -19.12 3.55
CA LYS A 22 -1.25 -18.83 3.16
C LYS A 22 -1.18 -17.89 1.95
N ASP A 23 -2.07 -18.11 0.97
CA ASP A 23 -2.18 -17.27 -0.22
C ASP A 23 -2.69 -15.87 0.15
N PHE A 24 -3.72 -15.77 0.99
CA PHE A 24 -4.19 -14.51 1.57
C PHE A 24 -3.04 -13.70 2.19
N ILE A 25 -2.26 -14.33 3.08
CA ILE A 25 -1.11 -13.68 3.75
C ILE A 25 -0.06 -13.23 2.72
N LEU A 26 0.20 -14.02 1.68
CA LEU A 26 1.15 -13.65 0.62
C LEU A 26 0.68 -12.40 -0.13
N ARG A 27 -0.59 -12.35 -0.54
CA ARG A 27 -1.18 -11.21 -1.25
C ARG A 27 -1.16 -9.93 -0.41
N ILE A 28 -1.53 -10.01 0.87
CA ILE A 28 -1.44 -8.85 1.77
C ILE A 28 0.01 -8.38 1.98
N LYS A 29 0.99 -9.30 2.01
CA LYS A 29 2.41 -8.93 2.05
C LYS A 29 2.84 -8.19 0.78
N ILE A 30 2.33 -8.57 -0.38
CA ILE A 30 2.58 -7.88 -1.66
C ILE A 30 2.01 -6.45 -1.60
N CYS A 31 0.74 -6.28 -1.20
CA CYS A 31 0.13 -4.95 -1.02
C CYS A 31 1.01 -4.05 -0.13
N ARG A 32 1.44 -4.57 1.03
CA ARG A 32 2.27 -3.82 1.98
C ARG A 32 3.66 -3.48 1.41
N LYS A 33 4.23 -4.32 0.55
CA LYS A 33 5.50 -4.02 -0.14
C LYS A 33 5.32 -2.89 -1.15
N GLU A 34 4.30 -2.95 -1.99
CA GLU A 34 4.02 -1.93 -3.02
C GLU A 34 3.71 -0.56 -2.42
N ILE A 35 3.02 -0.50 -1.28
CA ILE A 35 2.77 0.75 -0.56
C ILE A 35 4.06 1.33 0.01
N LYS A 36 4.95 0.50 0.57
CA LYS A 36 6.25 0.96 1.07
C LYS A 36 7.09 1.56 -0.06
N GLU A 37 7.12 0.91 -1.22
CA GLU A 37 7.81 1.45 -2.40
C GLU A 37 7.18 2.76 -2.85
N SER A 38 5.86 2.86 -2.92
CA SER A 38 5.15 4.09 -3.27
C SER A 38 5.47 5.24 -2.31
N ARG A 39 5.49 4.97 -1.00
CA ARG A 39 5.83 5.97 0.02
C ARG A 39 7.29 6.41 -0.11
N PHE A 40 8.22 5.49 -0.35
CA PHE A 40 9.61 5.82 -0.61
C PHE A 40 9.78 6.74 -1.83
N TRP A 41 9.07 6.46 -2.92
CA TRP A 41 9.10 7.33 -4.12
C TRP A 41 8.48 8.70 -3.86
N LEU A 42 7.41 8.78 -3.05
CA LEU A 42 6.83 10.05 -2.62
C LEU A 42 7.84 10.84 -1.79
N GLU A 43 8.46 10.21 -0.79
CA GLU A 43 9.49 10.84 0.06
C GLU A 43 10.63 11.44 -0.79
N LEU A 44 11.11 10.71 -1.81
CA LEU A 44 12.18 11.14 -2.72
C LEU A 44 11.75 12.22 -3.72
N SER A 45 10.45 12.36 -4.01
CA SER A 45 9.97 13.33 -4.99
C SER A 45 10.11 14.76 -4.50
N GLU A 46 10.49 15.69 -5.38
CA GLU A 46 10.55 17.14 -5.08
C GLU A 46 9.53 17.87 -5.95
N PRO A 47 8.26 17.95 -5.52
CA PRO A 47 7.22 18.60 -6.29
C PRO A 47 7.28 20.13 -6.17
N ASN A 48 6.63 20.84 -7.10
CA ASN A 48 6.42 22.29 -7.00
C ASN A 48 5.63 22.64 -5.71
N GLU A 49 5.73 23.89 -5.23
CA GLU A 49 5.04 24.35 -4.00
C GLU A 49 3.56 23.99 -3.95
N GLU A 50 2.86 24.08 -5.09
CA GLU A 50 1.43 23.76 -5.23
C GLU A 50 1.09 22.31 -4.83
N PHE A 51 2.02 21.38 -5.02
CA PHE A 51 1.81 19.94 -4.81
C PHE A 51 2.48 19.41 -3.53
N LYS A 52 3.11 20.27 -2.71
CA LYS A 52 3.71 19.85 -1.44
C LYS A 52 2.67 19.33 -0.46
N ALA A 53 1.53 20.01 -0.35
CA ALA A 53 0.43 19.57 0.50
C ALA A 53 -0.08 18.19 0.08
N GLU A 54 -0.29 17.99 -1.23
CA GLU A 54 -0.72 16.71 -1.79
C GLU A 54 0.31 15.59 -1.52
N LYS A 55 1.61 15.86 -1.68
CA LYS A 55 2.67 14.90 -1.34
C LYS A 55 2.56 14.44 0.12
N GLU A 56 2.39 15.36 1.06
CA GLU A 56 2.28 15.03 2.49
C GLU A 56 1.01 14.23 2.78
N GLU A 57 -0.12 14.58 2.14
CA GLU A 57 -1.37 13.81 2.23
C GLU A 57 -1.19 12.38 1.72
N LEU A 58 -0.55 12.20 0.56
CA LEU A 58 -0.27 10.88 -0.02
C LEU A 58 0.68 10.04 0.84
N ILE A 59 1.69 10.66 1.46
CA ILE A 59 2.59 9.98 2.41
C ILE A 59 1.82 9.51 3.65
N ASN A 60 0.92 10.35 4.16
CA ASN A 60 0.06 10.02 5.29
C ASN A 60 -0.89 8.86 4.93
N GLU A 61 -1.56 8.93 3.79
CA GLU A 61 -2.44 7.86 3.28
C GLU A 61 -1.67 6.53 3.13
N ALA A 62 -0.50 6.54 2.49
CA ALA A 62 0.35 5.35 2.37
C ALA A 62 0.72 4.78 3.75
N THR A 63 0.97 5.64 4.74
CA THR A 63 1.24 5.22 6.13
C THR A 63 0.02 4.58 6.79
N GLN A 64 -1.18 5.11 6.56
CA GLN A 64 -2.42 4.54 7.05
C GLN A 64 -2.68 3.16 6.44
N LEU A 65 -2.53 3.03 5.11
CA LEU A 65 -2.67 1.75 4.41
C LEU A 65 -1.66 0.72 4.93
N MET A 66 -0.40 1.11 5.16
CA MET A 66 0.58 0.23 5.78
C MET A 66 0.11 -0.28 7.14
N LYS A 67 -0.46 0.58 8.01
CA LYS A 67 -0.98 0.18 9.32
C LYS A 67 -2.13 -0.81 9.18
N ILE A 68 -3.09 -0.53 8.29
CA ILE A 68 -4.24 -1.41 8.00
C ILE A 68 -3.77 -2.80 7.58
N PHE A 69 -2.92 -2.89 6.55
CA PHE A 69 -2.40 -4.18 6.08
C PHE A 69 -1.51 -4.88 7.12
N GLY A 70 -0.81 -4.10 7.96
CA GLY A 70 -0.08 -4.63 9.12
C GLY A 70 -1.01 -5.34 10.12
N SER A 71 -2.09 -4.67 10.52
CA SER A 71 -3.08 -5.24 11.43
C SER A 71 -3.81 -6.45 10.83
N ILE A 72 -4.10 -6.44 9.52
CA ILE A 72 -4.66 -7.61 8.82
C ILE A 72 -3.70 -8.79 8.90
N LEU A 73 -2.40 -8.59 8.62
CA LEU A 73 -1.39 -9.65 8.71
C LEU A 73 -1.26 -10.23 10.12
N GLU A 74 -1.32 -9.39 11.15
CA GLU A 74 -1.24 -9.84 12.54
C GLU A 74 -2.45 -10.70 12.94
N LYS A 75 -3.66 -10.27 12.57
CA LYS A 75 -4.90 -11.01 12.83
C LYS A 75 -5.05 -12.27 11.99
N SER A 76 -4.36 -12.33 10.85
CA SER A 76 -4.39 -13.45 9.93
C SER A 76 -3.26 -14.45 10.17
N LYS A 77 -2.46 -14.33 11.23
CA LYS A 77 -1.63 -15.43 11.71
C LYS A 77 -2.49 -16.50 12.37
#